data_AF-A0A8S3X5I6-F1
#
_entry.id   AF-A0A8S3X5I6-F1
#
_cell.length_a   1.000
_cell.length_b   1.000
_cell.length_c   1.000
_cell.angle_alpha   90.00
_cell.angle_beta   90.00
_cell.angle_gamma   90.00
#
_symmetry.space_group_name_H-M   'P 1'
#
loop_
_entity.id
_entity.type
_entity.pdbx_description
1 polymer ?
#
loop_
_entity_poly.entity_id
_entity_poly.type
_entity_poly.pdbx_seq_one_letter_code
_entity_poly.pdbx_strand_id
1 'polypeptide(L)'
;MSAETEDNVIYLNPGESSSGETRTKKRRDNSADYSRNKIKQARIHGQAYVTAKNKTVRAKTIGPPCKCAKKCWETISKNAKLENLAKLYNLGTKNEQDIYLQGLISCTDVKRRRVLKDIPLRQKMFTYTVQVCNEKKEVCHSAFLSLFGITKDRVKRLRDLLVLGEIPEDKRGKSKTVNALSGDEITAVISHISCFPAKESHYSSGIVKYLPADLSVKKMFRLYKEKYPGTRIKYEYYNKIFRENFALRFGRPAVDTCCLCESLDLKINSKTLNNVAKKGSFGRKASTQEEGKEVL
;
A
#
# COMPACT_ATOMS: atom_id res chain seq x y z
N MET A 1 4.99 -3.47 -38.41
CA MET A 1 4.65 -4.65 -37.58
C MET A 1 5.53 -4.65 -36.34
N SER A 2 5.12 -3.89 -35.32
CA SER A 2 5.66 -3.96 -33.97
C SER A 2 4.48 -3.64 -33.06
N ALA A 3 3.98 -4.66 -32.37
CA ALA A 3 2.84 -4.54 -31.48
C ALA A 3 3.29 -3.86 -30.18
N GLU A 4 2.72 -2.69 -29.90
CA GLU A 4 2.79 -2.05 -28.60
C GLU A 4 1.80 -2.79 -27.69
N THR A 5 2.32 -3.57 -26.75
CA THR A 5 1.52 -4.15 -25.67
C THR A 5 1.32 -3.08 -24.60
N GLU A 6 0.16 -2.44 -24.60
CA GLU A 6 -0.29 -1.56 -23.53
C GLU A 6 -0.49 -2.37 -22.24
N ASP A 7 0.35 -2.08 -21.24
CA ASP A 7 0.23 -2.57 -19.87
C ASP A 7 -1.04 -1.98 -19.22
N ASN A 8 -2.13 -2.72 -19.28
CA ASN A 8 -3.41 -2.35 -18.68
C ASN A 8 -3.34 -2.55 -17.15
N VAL A 9 -2.83 -1.54 -16.45
CA VAL A 9 -2.85 -1.46 -14.99
C VAL A 9 -4.29 -1.17 -14.55
N ILE A 10 -5.02 -2.20 -14.14
CA ILE A 10 -6.34 -2.04 -13.52
C ILE A 10 -6.15 -1.35 -12.16
N TYR A 11 -6.30 -0.03 -12.15
CA TYR A 11 -6.59 0.73 -10.95
C TYR A 11 -8.04 0.42 -10.52
N LEU A 12 -8.20 -0.36 -9.46
CA LEU A 12 -9.47 -0.45 -8.75
C LEU A 12 -9.71 0.90 -8.06
N ASN A 13 -10.46 1.78 -8.72
CA ASN A 13 -11.01 2.96 -8.06
C ASN A 13 -12.06 2.53 -7.02
N PRO A 14 -12.01 3.07 -5.79
CA PRO A 14 -13.01 2.82 -4.78
C PRO A 14 -14.28 3.60 -5.15
N GLY A 15 -15.34 2.88 -5.51
CA GLY A 15 -16.66 3.47 -5.72
C GLY A 15 -17.22 4.06 -4.42
N GLU A 16 -17.72 5.28 -4.52
CA GLU A 16 -18.31 6.04 -3.42
C GLU A 16 -19.63 5.41 -2.90
N SER A 17 -19.66 5.26 -1.58
CA SER A 17 -20.81 5.36 -0.66
C SER A 17 -22.04 4.42 -0.81
N SER A 18 -22.09 3.41 0.06
CA SER A 18 -23.14 3.37 1.09
C SER A 18 -22.53 2.90 2.42
N SER A 19 -22.88 3.60 3.49
CA SER A 19 -22.35 3.43 4.84
C SER A 19 -22.66 2.05 5.40
N GLY A 20 -21.64 1.20 5.47
CA GLY A 20 -21.68 -0.08 6.14
C GLY A 20 -20.29 -0.69 6.17
N GLU A 21 -19.44 -0.23 7.10
CA GLU A 21 -18.12 -0.83 7.32
C GLU A 21 -18.28 -2.33 7.58
N THR A 22 -17.90 -3.15 6.60
CA THR A 22 -17.80 -4.59 6.78
C THR A 22 -16.67 -4.86 7.76
N ARG A 23 -17.00 -5.11 9.03
CA ARG A 23 -16.05 -5.46 10.09
C ARG A 23 -15.34 -6.78 9.74
N THR A 24 -14.24 -6.69 9.01
CA THR A 24 -13.36 -7.84 8.75
C THR A 24 -12.70 -8.26 10.06
N LYS A 25 -12.62 -9.59 10.30
CA LYS A 25 -11.98 -10.18 11.48
C LYS A 25 -10.45 -10.15 11.34
N LYS A 26 -9.86 -8.97 11.12
CA LYS A 26 -8.42 -8.82 10.97
C LYS A 26 -7.75 -9.02 12.33
N ARG A 27 -6.80 -9.95 12.40
CA ARG A 27 -5.98 -10.17 13.60
C ARG A 27 -5.21 -8.89 13.92
N ARG A 28 -5.10 -8.51 15.21
CA ARG A 28 -4.29 -7.36 15.63
C ARG A 28 -2.88 -7.49 15.06
N ASP A 29 -2.40 -6.43 14.40
CA ASP A 29 -1.07 -6.39 13.80
C ASP A 29 -0.05 -5.87 14.81
N ASN A 30 0.79 -6.76 15.34
CA ASN A 30 1.90 -6.40 16.23
C ASN A 30 3.19 -6.16 15.43
N SER A 31 3.09 -5.65 14.20
CA SER A 31 4.25 -5.46 13.33
C SER A 31 5.31 -4.54 13.92
N ALA A 32 4.93 -3.55 14.73
CA ALA A 32 5.87 -2.67 15.42
C ALA A 32 6.85 -3.43 16.34
N ASP A 33 6.39 -4.54 16.93
CA ASP A 33 7.21 -5.33 17.85
C ASP A 33 8.22 -6.23 17.16
N TYR A 34 8.10 -6.42 15.85
CA TYR A 34 9.04 -7.23 15.09
C TYR A 34 10.44 -6.61 15.18
N SER A 35 11.43 -7.42 15.58
CA SER A 35 12.84 -7.01 15.69
C SER A 35 13.35 -6.27 14.44
N ARG A 36 12.93 -6.73 13.24
CA ARG A 36 13.24 -6.07 11.96
C ARG A 36 12.72 -4.63 11.89
N ASN A 37 11.51 -4.37 12.39
CA ASN A 37 10.90 -3.04 12.40
C ASN A 37 11.54 -2.15 13.47
N LYS A 38 11.85 -2.68 14.66
CA LYS A 38 12.65 -1.97 15.69
C LYS A 38 14.01 -1.52 15.14
N ILE A 39 14.73 -2.42 14.45
CA ILE A 39 16.00 -2.09 13.79
C ILE A 39 15.81 -1.04 12.68
N LYS A 40 14.73 -1.14 11.89
CA LYS A 40 14.43 -0.15 10.84
C LYS A 40 14.22 1.23 11.45
N GLN A 41 13.47 1.35 12.54
CA GLN A 41 13.24 2.60 13.26
C GLN A 41 14.54 3.15 13.88
N ALA A 42 15.32 2.32 14.56
CA ALA A 42 16.61 2.73 15.11
C ALA A 42 17.56 3.26 14.01
N ARG A 43 17.57 2.64 12.82
CA ARG A 43 18.35 3.13 11.66
C ARG A 43 17.85 4.48 11.13
N ILE A 44 16.53 4.69 11.11
CA ILE A 44 15.93 5.95 10.68
C ILE A 44 16.37 7.05 11.65
N HIS A 45 16.28 6.84 12.95
CA HIS A 45 16.67 7.83 13.95
C HIS A 45 18.17 7.87 14.28
N GLY A 46 18.99 7.11 13.55
CA GLY A 46 20.44 7.08 13.77
C GLY A 46 20.85 6.54 15.14
N GLN A 47 19.99 5.78 15.81
CA GLN A 47 20.25 5.20 17.12
C GLN A 47 21.13 3.96 17.01
N ALA A 48 21.74 3.56 18.14
CA ALA A 48 22.44 2.29 18.23
C ALA A 48 21.43 1.13 18.10
N TYR A 49 21.86 0.02 17.49
CA TYR A 49 21.01 -1.16 17.36
C TYR A 49 21.85 -2.44 17.26
N VAL A 50 21.22 -3.56 17.61
CA VAL A 50 21.81 -4.88 17.44
C VAL A 50 21.30 -5.49 16.14
N THR A 51 22.21 -5.95 15.29
CA THR A 51 21.86 -6.64 14.04
C THR A 51 21.30 -8.03 14.33
N ALA A 52 20.62 -8.63 13.35
CA ALA A 52 20.17 -10.03 13.44
C ALA A 52 21.32 -11.04 13.65
N LYS A 53 22.57 -10.64 13.40
CA LYS A 53 23.78 -11.43 13.67
C LYS A 53 24.42 -11.12 15.03
N ASN A 54 23.68 -10.52 15.96
CA ASN A 54 24.12 -10.10 17.30
C ASN A 54 25.31 -9.12 17.33
N LYS A 55 25.58 -8.41 16.22
CA LYS A 55 26.59 -7.34 16.19
C LYS A 55 25.96 -6.01 16.56
N THR A 56 26.53 -5.33 17.55
CA THR A 56 26.13 -3.98 17.97
C THR A 56 26.66 -2.94 17.00
N VAL A 57 25.76 -2.11 16.46
CA VAL A 57 26.08 -0.96 15.62
C VAL A 57 25.85 0.28 16.46
N ARG A 58 26.88 1.12 16.57
CA ARG A 58 26.82 2.39 17.32
C ARG A 58 25.87 3.39 16.67
N ALA A 59 25.39 4.32 17.48
CA ALA A 59 24.60 5.46 17.03
C ALA A 59 25.39 6.31 16.02
N LYS A 60 24.65 6.98 15.14
CA LYS A 60 25.18 7.89 14.13
C LYS A 60 25.70 9.14 14.80
N THR A 61 26.92 9.47 14.42
CA THR A 61 27.66 10.63 14.91
C THR A 61 28.31 11.33 13.74
N ILE A 62 28.73 12.57 13.98
CA ILE A 62 29.52 13.32 13.02
C ILE A 62 30.83 12.55 12.74
N GLY A 63 31.17 12.42 11.47
CA GLY A 63 32.37 11.76 11.00
C GLY A 63 33.65 12.58 11.16
N PRO A 64 34.79 12.06 10.68
CA PRO A 64 36.07 12.75 10.78
C PRO A 64 36.10 14.05 9.95
N PRO A 65 36.94 15.03 10.32
CA PRO A 65 37.10 16.28 9.59
C PRO A 65 37.55 16.05 8.16
N CYS A 66 37.04 16.86 7.23
CA CYS A 66 37.56 16.89 5.87
C CYS A 66 38.90 17.64 5.81
N LYS A 67 39.80 17.21 4.93
CA LYS A 67 41.11 17.85 4.68
C LYS A 67 41.12 18.69 3.39
N CYS A 68 40.00 19.32 3.06
CA CYS A 68 39.87 20.04 1.80
C CYS A 68 40.46 21.46 1.87
N ALA A 69 40.92 21.98 0.71
CA ALA A 69 41.46 23.34 0.61
C ALA A 69 40.45 24.43 1.00
N LYS A 70 39.14 24.18 0.83
CA LYS A 70 38.05 25.08 1.26
C LYS A 70 37.88 25.16 2.80
N LYS A 71 38.66 24.37 3.57
CA LYS A 71 38.62 24.30 5.04
C LYS A 71 37.19 24.15 5.61
N CYS A 72 36.32 23.43 4.90
CA CYS A 72 34.87 23.36 5.21
C CYS A 72 34.59 22.94 6.67
N TRP A 73 35.46 22.13 7.27
CA TRP A 73 35.28 21.68 8.64
C TRP A 73 35.49 22.79 9.66
N GLU A 74 36.46 23.65 9.45
CA GLU A 74 36.77 24.77 10.35
C GLU A 74 35.71 25.87 10.19
N THR A 75 35.20 26.07 8.97
CA THR A 75 34.23 27.13 8.69
C THR A 75 32.81 26.87 9.21
N ILE A 76 32.53 25.68 9.74
CA ILE A 76 31.23 25.31 10.29
C ILE A 76 31.39 25.13 11.79
N SER A 77 30.59 25.88 12.57
CA SER A 77 30.61 25.81 14.03
C SER A 77 30.21 24.43 14.53
N LYS A 78 30.72 24.02 15.70
CA LYS A 78 30.40 22.71 16.30
C LYS A 78 28.89 22.51 16.46
N ASN A 79 28.17 23.55 16.87
CA ASN A 79 26.71 23.52 17.05
C ASN A 79 26.00 23.30 15.71
N ALA A 80 26.37 24.03 14.66
CA ALA A 80 25.79 23.85 13.33
C ALA A 80 26.02 22.43 12.80
N LYS A 81 27.17 21.80 13.06
CA LYS A 81 27.40 20.39 12.67
C LYS A 81 26.41 19.45 13.35
N LEU A 82 26.19 19.63 14.66
CA LEU A 82 25.24 18.83 15.43
C LEU A 82 23.80 19.06 14.99
N GLU A 83 23.42 20.31 14.70
CA GLU A 83 22.10 20.65 14.18
C GLU A 83 21.82 20.02 12.83
N ASN A 84 22.79 20.03 11.90
CA ASN A 84 22.62 19.37 10.60
C ASN A 84 22.42 17.86 10.75
N LEU A 85 23.19 17.21 11.63
CA LEU A 85 23.02 15.79 11.94
C LEU A 85 21.63 15.54 12.54
N ALA A 86 21.24 16.31 13.56
CA ALA A 86 19.95 16.17 14.24
C ALA A 86 18.78 16.39 13.28
N LYS A 87 18.83 17.43 12.43
CA LYS A 87 17.81 17.70 11.41
C LYS A 87 17.54 16.48 10.52
N LEU A 88 18.59 15.79 10.07
CA LEU A 88 18.43 14.58 9.27
C LEU A 88 17.76 13.43 10.05
N TYR A 89 18.22 13.17 11.28
CA TYR A 89 17.78 12.01 12.05
C TYR A 89 16.48 12.23 12.85
N ASN A 90 15.99 13.47 12.91
CA ASN A 90 14.66 13.81 13.41
C ASN A 90 13.55 13.55 12.37
N LEU A 91 13.89 13.36 11.10
CA LEU A 91 12.92 12.98 10.06
C LEU A 91 12.42 11.55 10.30
N GLY A 92 11.11 11.35 10.17
CA GLY A 92 10.41 10.13 10.58
C GLY A 92 10.52 8.99 9.58
N THR A 93 10.90 9.26 8.33
CA THR A 93 11.04 8.23 7.30
C THR A 93 12.33 8.33 6.50
N LYS A 94 12.76 7.20 5.91
CA LYS A 94 13.92 7.19 5.00
C LYS A 94 13.68 8.06 3.76
N ASN A 95 12.44 8.12 3.27
CA ASN A 95 12.07 8.93 2.12
C ASN A 95 12.29 10.40 2.45
N GLU A 96 11.73 10.90 3.55
CA GLU A 96 11.95 12.28 4.00
C GLU A 96 13.44 12.61 4.12
N GLN A 97 14.24 11.72 4.72
CA GLN A 97 15.68 11.91 4.81
C GLN A 97 16.37 12.00 3.45
N ASP A 98 16.02 11.09 2.55
CA ASP A 98 16.64 11.03 1.23
C ASP A 98 16.23 12.22 0.36
N ILE A 99 14.97 12.67 0.44
CA ILE A 99 14.46 13.88 -0.21
C ILE A 99 15.19 15.11 0.34
N TYR A 100 15.29 15.24 1.66
CA TYR A 100 16.03 16.32 2.31
C TYR A 100 17.49 16.37 1.85
N LEU A 101 18.19 15.22 1.88
CA LEU A 101 19.58 15.12 1.42
C LEU A 101 19.73 15.45 -0.07
N GLN A 102 18.79 15.01 -0.92
CA GLN A 102 18.82 15.32 -2.35
C GLN A 102 18.63 16.81 -2.60
N GLY A 103 17.76 17.49 -1.83
CA GLY A 103 17.55 18.94 -1.90
C GLY A 103 18.77 19.78 -1.48
N LEU A 104 19.76 19.17 -0.81
CA LEU A 104 21.05 19.79 -0.48
C LEU A 104 22.11 19.59 -1.58
N ILE A 105 21.80 18.82 -2.62
CA ILE A 105 22.68 18.50 -3.74
C ILE A 105 22.18 19.27 -4.97
N SER A 106 23.08 19.97 -5.66
CA SER A 106 22.77 20.58 -6.95
C SER A 106 23.53 19.88 -8.07
N CYS A 107 22.86 19.64 -9.19
CA CYS A 107 23.42 19.03 -10.40
C CYS A 107 23.55 20.10 -11.49
N THR A 108 24.73 20.26 -12.07
CA THR A 108 25.01 21.22 -13.15
C THR A 108 25.77 20.55 -14.28
N ASP A 109 25.54 21.00 -15.51
CA ASP A 109 26.29 20.54 -16.68
C ASP A 109 27.70 21.13 -16.72
N VAL A 110 28.68 20.32 -17.13
CA VAL A 110 30.07 20.76 -17.25
C VAL A 110 30.22 21.70 -18.45
N LYS A 111 30.38 23.00 -18.16
CA LYS A 111 30.40 24.10 -19.16
C LYS A 111 31.64 24.14 -20.08
N ARG A 112 32.82 23.73 -19.60
CA ARG A 112 34.08 23.80 -20.38
C ARG A 112 34.88 22.51 -20.22
N ARG A 113 35.44 22.00 -21.32
CA ARG A 113 36.17 20.73 -21.37
C ARG A 113 37.56 20.92 -21.96
N ARG A 114 38.54 20.18 -21.43
CA ARG A 114 39.78 19.88 -22.15
C ARG A 114 39.61 18.48 -22.75
N VAL A 115 39.88 18.34 -24.04
CA VAL A 115 39.75 17.04 -24.72
C VAL A 115 40.93 16.17 -24.27
N LEU A 116 40.66 15.09 -23.56
CA LEU A 116 41.59 13.97 -23.40
C LEU A 116 41.00 12.80 -24.18
N LYS A 117 41.80 12.20 -25.08
CA LYS A 117 41.41 11.00 -25.82
C LYS A 117 41.16 9.84 -24.84
N ASP A 118 40.12 9.04 -25.12
CA ASP A 118 39.87 7.69 -24.58
C ASP A 118 39.34 7.51 -23.14
N ILE A 119 38.81 8.54 -22.47
CA ILE A 119 38.17 8.36 -21.15
C ILE A 119 36.70 8.80 -21.20
N PRO A 120 35.73 8.01 -20.67
CA PRO A 120 34.35 8.46 -20.54
C PRO A 120 34.29 9.74 -19.71
N LEU A 121 33.94 10.83 -20.37
CA LEU A 121 33.99 12.18 -19.80
C LEU A 121 32.89 12.37 -18.76
N ARG A 122 33.24 12.98 -17.62
CA ARG A 122 32.27 13.39 -16.61
C ARG A 122 31.34 14.46 -17.19
N GLN A 123 30.06 14.12 -17.38
CA GLN A 123 29.07 15.03 -17.97
C GLN A 123 28.44 15.98 -16.94
N LYS A 124 28.26 15.51 -15.71
CA LYS A 124 27.57 16.24 -14.63
C LYS A 124 28.51 16.60 -13.48
N MET A 125 28.39 17.83 -13.00
CA MET A 125 29.02 18.33 -11.79
C MET A 125 28.00 18.37 -10.65
N PHE A 126 28.47 18.08 -9.43
CA PHE A 126 27.63 18.09 -8.23
C PHE A 126 28.24 19.02 -7.19
N THR A 127 27.42 19.90 -6.64
CA THR A 127 27.75 20.73 -5.47
C THR A 127 26.90 20.30 -4.28
N TYR A 128 27.42 20.53 -3.09
CA TYR A 128 26.81 20.10 -1.82
C TYR A 128 26.69 21.31 -0.93
N THR A 129 25.50 21.51 -0.36
CA THR A 129 25.20 22.62 0.55
C THR A 129 24.76 22.09 1.92
N VAL A 130 25.00 22.88 2.96
CA VAL A 130 24.52 22.61 4.32
C VAL A 130 23.96 23.88 4.94
N GLN A 131 23.08 23.74 5.91
CA GLN A 131 22.44 24.87 6.58
C GLN A 131 23.31 25.36 7.74
N VAL A 132 23.69 26.64 7.75
CA VAL A 132 24.46 27.29 8.82
C VAL A 132 23.82 28.65 9.08
N CYS A 133 23.29 28.87 10.29
CA CYS A 133 22.67 30.14 10.68
C CYS A 133 21.61 30.67 9.68
N ASN A 134 20.78 29.76 9.14
CA ASN A 134 19.77 30.00 8.09
C ASN A 134 20.29 30.29 6.68
N GLU A 135 21.60 30.23 6.47
CA GLU A 135 22.20 30.32 5.14
C GLU A 135 22.63 28.96 4.61
N LYS A 136 22.61 28.80 3.28
CA LYS A 136 23.16 27.63 2.61
C LYS A 136 24.65 27.85 2.34
N LYS A 137 25.49 27.02 2.94
CA LYS A 137 26.95 27.06 2.75
C LYS A 137 27.41 25.87 1.91
N GLU A 138 28.21 26.13 0.89
CA GLU A 138 28.80 25.06 0.09
C GLU A 138 29.90 24.31 0.85
N VAL A 139 29.90 23.00 0.71
CA VAL A 139 30.89 22.11 1.32
C VAL A 139 31.43 21.09 0.33
N CYS A 140 32.61 20.54 0.62
CA CYS A 140 33.13 19.43 -0.16
C CYS A 140 32.33 18.14 0.13
N HIS A 141 32.39 17.18 -0.79
CA HIS A 141 31.73 15.88 -0.65
C HIS A 141 32.13 15.16 0.66
N SER A 142 33.42 15.18 1.03
CA SER A 142 33.87 14.53 2.27
C SER A 142 33.27 15.17 3.52
N ALA A 143 33.16 16.51 3.55
CA ALA A 143 32.54 17.22 4.66
C ALA A 143 31.06 16.87 4.75
N PHE A 144 30.34 16.86 3.62
CA PHE A 144 28.93 16.47 3.55
C PHE A 144 28.68 15.08 4.14
N LEU A 145 29.50 14.08 3.76
CA LEU A 145 29.40 12.73 4.30
C LEU A 145 29.63 12.68 5.82
N SER A 146 30.65 13.39 6.29
CA SER A 146 30.99 13.44 7.72
C SER A 146 29.93 14.18 8.53
N LEU A 147 29.40 15.30 8.06
CA LEU A 147 28.38 16.09 8.75
C LEU A 147 27.10 15.29 9.01
N PHE A 148 26.66 14.52 8.02
CA PHE A 148 25.43 13.72 8.11
C PHE A 148 25.66 12.27 8.55
N GLY A 149 26.91 11.81 8.73
CA GLY A 149 27.22 10.43 9.12
C GLY A 149 26.75 9.38 8.08
N ILE A 150 26.70 9.75 6.80
CA ILE A 150 26.19 8.92 5.71
C ILE A 150 27.31 8.31 4.85
N THR A 151 26.99 7.25 4.11
CA THR A 151 27.93 6.56 3.22
C THR A 151 27.99 7.21 1.84
N LYS A 152 29.12 7.02 1.16
CA LYS A 152 29.33 7.46 -0.23
C LYS A 152 28.25 6.90 -1.17
N ASP A 153 27.86 5.65 -0.98
CA ASP A 153 26.87 4.98 -1.84
C ASP A 153 25.47 5.58 -1.71
N ARG A 154 25.08 6.03 -0.50
CA ARG A 154 23.81 6.74 -0.31
C ARG A 154 23.79 8.00 -1.17
N VAL A 155 24.85 8.80 -1.14
CA VAL A 155 24.98 10.03 -1.94
C VAL A 155 25.09 9.72 -3.43
N LYS A 156 25.82 8.68 -3.83
CA LYS A 156 25.88 8.25 -5.23
C LYS A 156 24.48 7.96 -5.78
N ARG A 157 23.70 7.13 -5.11
CA ARG A 157 22.32 6.83 -5.52
C ARG A 157 21.47 8.10 -5.63
N LEU A 158 21.57 9.03 -4.67
CA LEU A 158 20.81 10.29 -4.72
C LEU A 158 21.18 11.15 -5.93
N ARG A 159 22.47 11.17 -6.30
CA ARG A 159 22.94 11.85 -7.51
C ARG A 159 22.40 11.20 -8.78
N ASP A 160 22.44 9.87 -8.85
CA ASP A 160 21.95 9.14 -10.02
C ASP A 160 20.46 9.42 -10.25
N LEU A 161 19.66 9.40 -9.18
CA LEU A 161 18.24 9.77 -9.22
C LEU A 161 18.03 11.25 -9.62
N LEU A 162 18.86 12.16 -9.10
CA LEU A 162 18.78 13.58 -9.43
C LEU A 162 19.08 13.84 -10.91
N VAL A 163 19.98 13.06 -11.52
CA VAL A 163 20.26 13.14 -12.97
C VAL A 163 19.07 12.65 -13.79
N LEU A 164 18.33 11.64 -13.31
CA LEU A 164 17.10 11.15 -13.93
C LEU A 164 15.88 12.04 -13.68
N GLY A 165 15.98 13.04 -12.80
CA GLY A 165 14.84 13.85 -12.37
C GLY A 165 13.86 13.11 -11.44
N GLU A 166 14.30 12.02 -10.82
CA GLU A 166 13.47 11.18 -9.95
C GLU A 166 13.57 11.58 -8.47
N ILE A 167 12.44 11.45 -7.78
CA ILE A 167 12.34 11.63 -6.33
C ILE A 167 12.76 10.32 -5.64
N PRO A 168 13.63 10.37 -4.60
CA PRO A 168 14.08 9.19 -3.89
C PRO A 168 12.96 8.44 -3.17
N GLU A 169 12.84 7.16 -3.48
CA GLU A 169 11.91 6.25 -2.81
C GLU A 169 12.63 5.06 -2.14
N ASP A 170 12.23 4.71 -0.93
CA ASP A 170 12.70 3.53 -0.19
C ASP A 170 12.04 2.26 -0.74
N LYS A 171 12.73 1.62 -1.68
CA LYS A 171 12.32 0.34 -2.29
C LYS A 171 12.70 -0.89 -1.46
N ARG A 172 13.26 -0.74 -0.24
CA ARG A 172 13.67 -1.87 0.60
C ARG A 172 12.49 -2.75 0.99
N GLY A 173 12.63 -4.06 0.82
CA GLY A 173 11.60 -5.03 1.17
C GLY A 173 10.35 -5.01 0.27
N LYS A 174 10.36 -4.21 -0.80
CA LYS A 174 9.26 -4.11 -1.78
C LYS A 174 9.44 -5.02 -3.01
N SER A 175 10.50 -5.82 -3.04
CA SER A 175 10.70 -6.78 -4.12
C SER A 175 9.59 -7.83 -4.08
N LYS A 176 9.02 -8.13 -5.25
CA LYS A 176 8.01 -9.19 -5.39
C LYS A 176 8.63 -10.50 -4.89
N THR A 177 7.97 -11.13 -3.92
CA THR A 177 8.43 -12.43 -3.44
C THR A 177 8.08 -13.49 -4.48
N VAL A 178 8.93 -14.52 -4.63
CA VAL A 178 8.70 -15.62 -5.56
C VAL A 178 7.39 -16.38 -5.30
N ASN A 179 6.88 -16.30 -4.07
CA ASN A 179 5.62 -16.92 -3.63
C ASN A 179 4.45 -15.92 -3.61
N ALA A 180 4.62 -14.72 -4.17
CA ALA A 180 3.51 -13.78 -4.33
C ALA A 180 2.54 -14.34 -5.38
N LEU A 181 1.25 -14.37 -5.04
CA LEU A 181 0.21 -14.74 -6.00
C LEU A 181 0.09 -13.68 -7.09
N SER A 182 -0.14 -14.10 -8.33
CA SER A 182 -0.45 -13.18 -9.41
C SER A 182 -1.83 -12.54 -9.20
N GLY A 183 -2.07 -11.40 -9.86
CA GLY A 183 -3.40 -10.76 -9.84
C GLY A 183 -4.49 -11.71 -10.34
N ASP A 184 -4.19 -12.49 -11.36
CA ASP A 184 -5.12 -13.45 -11.96
C ASP A 184 -5.47 -14.60 -10.99
N GLU A 185 -4.47 -15.12 -10.27
CA GLU A 185 -4.66 -16.16 -9.26
C GLU A 185 -5.58 -15.67 -8.12
N ILE A 186 -5.39 -14.42 -7.68
CA ILE A 186 -6.24 -13.79 -6.66
C ILE A 186 -7.67 -13.64 -7.18
N THR A 187 -7.84 -13.12 -8.39
CA THR A 187 -9.15 -12.93 -9.03
C THR A 187 -9.88 -14.25 -9.21
N ALA A 188 -9.19 -15.32 -9.60
CA ALA A 188 -9.77 -16.65 -9.73
C ALA A 188 -10.30 -17.19 -8.37
N VAL A 189 -9.55 -16.96 -7.28
CA VAL A 189 -10.02 -17.35 -5.93
C VAL A 189 -11.23 -16.53 -5.51
N ILE A 190 -11.20 -15.20 -5.72
CA ILE A 190 -12.33 -14.32 -5.38
C ILE A 190 -13.58 -14.74 -6.17
N SER A 191 -13.45 -14.94 -7.47
CA SER A 191 -14.53 -15.42 -8.34
C SER A 191 -15.10 -16.75 -7.84
N HIS A 192 -14.24 -17.70 -7.49
CA HIS A 192 -14.69 -18.99 -6.95
C HIS A 192 -15.45 -18.86 -5.62
N ILE A 193 -14.98 -18.03 -4.69
CA ILE A 193 -15.68 -17.80 -3.41
C ILE A 193 -17.05 -17.13 -3.64
N SER A 194 -17.14 -16.20 -4.60
CA SER A 194 -18.38 -15.52 -4.95
C SER A 194 -19.42 -16.42 -5.62
N CYS A 195 -19.03 -17.58 -6.15
CA CYS A 195 -19.97 -18.55 -6.74
C CYS A 195 -20.80 -19.30 -5.69
N PHE A 196 -20.44 -19.27 -4.40
CA PHE A 196 -21.21 -19.98 -3.37
C PHE A 196 -22.46 -19.18 -2.98
N PRO A 197 -23.65 -19.81 -2.95
CA PRO A 197 -24.87 -19.14 -2.54
C PRO A 197 -24.78 -18.77 -1.05
N ALA A 198 -24.99 -17.49 -0.74
CA ALA A 198 -25.05 -16.97 0.62
C ALA A 198 -26.43 -16.37 0.89
N LYS A 199 -26.98 -16.63 2.09
CA LYS A 199 -28.24 -16.06 2.56
C LYS A 199 -27.97 -14.78 3.34
N GLU A 200 -28.76 -13.74 3.10
CA GLU A 200 -28.69 -12.49 3.85
C GLU A 200 -29.62 -12.55 5.07
N SER A 201 -29.16 -12.07 6.22
CA SER A 201 -30.04 -11.87 7.37
C SER A 201 -30.73 -10.52 7.27
N HIS A 202 -32.06 -10.53 7.14
CA HIS A 202 -32.88 -9.32 7.06
C HIS A 202 -33.27 -8.73 8.42
N TYR A 203 -33.24 -9.54 9.48
CA TYR A 203 -33.74 -9.15 10.80
C TYR A 203 -32.70 -8.54 11.74
N SER A 204 -31.42 -8.48 11.32
CA SER A 204 -30.35 -7.87 12.10
C SER A 204 -30.10 -6.43 11.66
N SER A 205 -29.64 -5.56 12.56
CA SER A 205 -29.30 -4.14 12.32
C SER A 205 -28.19 -3.91 11.27
N GLY A 206 -27.74 -4.95 10.58
CA GLY A 206 -26.85 -4.91 9.42
C GLY A 206 -27.01 -6.17 8.56
N ILE A 207 -26.70 -6.06 7.27
CA ILE A 207 -26.76 -7.18 6.31
C ILE A 207 -25.58 -8.11 6.59
N VAL A 208 -25.86 -9.31 7.09
CA VAL A 208 -24.85 -10.36 7.28
C VAL A 208 -25.14 -11.51 6.34
N LYS A 209 -24.12 -11.93 5.59
CA LYS A 209 -24.20 -13.02 4.63
C LYS A 209 -23.74 -14.34 5.28
N TYR A 210 -24.57 -15.37 5.17
CA TYR A 210 -24.36 -16.70 5.72
C TYR A 210 -24.24 -17.75 4.62
N LEU A 211 -23.12 -18.45 4.62
CA LEU A 211 -22.91 -19.67 3.86
C LEU A 211 -23.57 -20.87 4.58
N PRO A 212 -23.95 -21.92 3.83
CA PRO A 212 -24.50 -23.15 4.39
C PRO A 212 -23.64 -23.76 5.51
N ALA A 213 -24.29 -24.38 6.50
CA ALA A 213 -23.63 -24.94 7.69
C ALA A 213 -22.70 -26.13 7.37
N ASP A 214 -23.04 -26.87 6.32
CA ASP A 214 -22.27 -27.99 5.80
C ASP A 214 -21.02 -27.52 5.04
N LEU A 215 -20.96 -26.27 4.61
CA LEU A 215 -19.82 -25.70 3.94
C LEU A 215 -18.77 -25.25 4.96
N SER A 216 -17.50 -25.35 4.59
CA SER A 216 -16.40 -24.79 5.36
C SER A 216 -15.34 -24.26 4.41
N VAL A 217 -14.49 -23.34 4.87
CA VAL A 217 -13.39 -22.81 4.04
C VAL A 217 -12.49 -23.94 3.51
N LYS A 218 -12.31 -25.02 4.29
CA LYS A 218 -11.58 -26.22 3.85
C LYS A 218 -12.29 -26.95 2.71
N LYS A 219 -13.61 -27.15 2.82
CA LYS A 219 -14.42 -27.76 1.76
C LYS A 219 -14.44 -26.89 0.49
N MET A 220 -14.61 -25.58 0.64
CA MET A 220 -14.54 -24.63 -0.48
C MET A 220 -13.17 -24.71 -1.18
N PHE A 221 -12.08 -24.77 -0.43
CA PHE A 221 -10.74 -24.91 -1.02
C PHE A 221 -10.55 -26.26 -1.75
N ARG A 222 -11.15 -27.34 -1.25
CA ARG A 222 -11.16 -28.63 -1.96
C ARG A 222 -11.87 -28.51 -3.32
N LEU A 223 -13.07 -27.90 -3.34
CA LEU A 223 -13.81 -27.63 -4.58
C LEU A 223 -13.02 -26.71 -5.54
N TYR A 224 -12.27 -25.74 -5.01
CA TYR A 224 -11.39 -24.89 -5.80
C TYR A 224 -10.31 -25.70 -6.51
N LYS A 225 -9.66 -26.64 -5.81
CA LYS A 225 -8.65 -27.52 -6.39
C LYS A 225 -9.22 -28.46 -7.46
N GLU A 226 -10.46 -28.93 -7.27
CA GLU A 226 -11.15 -29.77 -8.26
C GLU A 226 -11.48 -28.97 -9.53
N LYS A 227 -11.90 -27.70 -9.39
CA LYS A 227 -12.19 -26.82 -10.52
C LYS A 227 -10.93 -26.33 -11.26
N TYR A 228 -9.83 -26.14 -10.55
CA TYR A 228 -8.55 -25.67 -11.10
C TYR A 228 -7.42 -26.66 -10.78
N PRO A 229 -7.40 -27.84 -11.43
CA PRO A 229 -6.33 -28.81 -11.24
C PRO A 229 -5.01 -28.20 -11.72
N GLY A 230 -3.99 -28.19 -10.85
CA GLY A 230 -2.69 -27.54 -11.12
C GLY A 230 -2.51 -26.17 -10.46
N THR A 231 -3.49 -25.69 -9.69
CA THR A 231 -3.32 -24.48 -8.88
C THR A 231 -2.15 -24.61 -7.89
N ARG A 232 -1.29 -23.59 -7.84
CA ARG A 232 -0.20 -23.49 -6.85
C ARG A 232 -0.68 -22.92 -5.51
N ILE A 233 -1.92 -22.47 -5.45
CA ILE A 233 -2.49 -21.81 -4.28
C ILE A 233 -2.63 -22.80 -3.12
N LYS A 234 -2.00 -22.47 -1.99
CA LYS A 234 -2.13 -23.24 -0.75
C LYS A 234 -3.36 -22.79 0.04
N TYR A 235 -3.83 -23.66 0.92
CA TYR A 235 -5.01 -23.42 1.75
C TYR A 235 -4.88 -22.12 2.56
N GLU A 236 -3.69 -21.82 3.08
CA GLU A 236 -3.43 -20.63 3.90
C GLU A 236 -3.71 -19.34 3.12
N TYR A 237 -3.33 -19.29 1.85
CA TYR A 237 -3.60 -18.14 0.98
C TYR A 237 -5.08 -18.04 0.65
N TYR A 238 -5.73 -19.16 0.30
CA TYR A 238 -7.17 -19.18 0.05
C TYR A 238 -7.97 -18.69 1.27
N ASN A 239 -7.65 -19.20 2.46
CA ASN A 239 -8.27 -18.80 3.72
C ASN A 239 -7.96 -17.34 4.09
N LYS A 240 -6.76 -16.86 3.77
CA LYS A 240 -6.41 -15.44 3.92
C LYS A 240 -7.29 -14.56 3.03
N ILE A 241 -7.40 -14.87 1.74
CA ILE A 241 -8.26 -14.15 0.78
C ILE A 241 -9.71 -14.17 1.27
N PHE A 242 -10.22 -15.32 1.70
CA PHE A 242 -11.57 -15.45 2.28
C PHE A 242 -11.78 -14.50 3.46
N ARG A 243 -10.87 -14.48 4.44
CA ARG A 243 -11.01 -13.65 5.66
C ARG A 243 -10.85 -12.16 5.40
N GLU A 244 -10.02 -11.78 4.45
CA GLU A 244 -9.71 -10.37 4.15
C GLU A 244 -10.74 -9.74 3.21
N ASN A 245 -11.30 -10.50 2.27
CA ASN A 245 -12.19 -9.97 1.23
C ASN A 245 -13.68 -10.26 1.50
N PHE A 246 -14.00 -11.21 2.37
CA PHE A 246 -15.39 -11.64 2.60
C PHE A 246 -15.77 -11.59 4.08
N ALA A 247 -16.85 -10.87 4.39
CA ALA A 247 -17.49 -10.87 5.71
C ALA A 247 -18.55 -11.99 5.83
N LEU A 248 -18.24 -13.19 5.34
CA LEU A 248 -19.16 -14.35 5.33
C LEU A 248 -19.12 -15.11 6.65
N ARG A 249 -20.29 -15.53 7.14
CA ARG A 249 -20.45 -16.47 8.27
C ARG A 249 -20.87 -17.84 7.77
N PHE A 250 -20.69 -18.87 8.60
CA PHE A 250 -21.20 -20.21 8.31
C PHE A 250 -22.39 -20.50 9.23
N GLY A 251 -23.37 -21.24 8.72
CA GLY A 251 -24.54 -21.65 9.49
C GLY A 251 -25.77 -20.79 9.25
N ARG A 252 -26.66 -20.72 10.24
CA ARG A 252 -27.88 -19.92 10.18
C ARG A 252 -27.77 -18.69 11.07
N PRO A 253 -28.49 -17.59 10.75
CA PRO A 253 -28.67 -16.49 11.68
C PRO A 253 -29.22 -17.00 13.03
N ALA A 254 -28.84 -16.35 14.14
CA ALA A 254 -29.32 -16.72 15.47
C ALA A 254 -30.78 -16.29 15.73
N VAL A 255 -31.33 -15.40 14.90
CA VAL A 255 -32.73 -14.98 14.92
C VAL A 255 -33.45 -15.78 13.85
N ASP A 256 -34.50 -16.51 14.23
CA ASP A 256 -35.26 -17.37 13.32
C ASP A 256 -35.77 -16.56 12.12
N THR A 257 -35.39 -17.01 10.93
CA THR A 257 -36.03 -16.59 9.70
C THR A 257 -37.44 -17.18 9.69
N CYS A 258 -38.44 -16.32 9.61
CA CYS A 258 -39.84 -16.76 9.54
C CYS A 258 -40.03 -17.71 8.35
N CYS A 259 -40.62 -18.89 8.58
CA CYS A 259 -40.88 -19.90 7.54
C CYS A 259 -41.72 -19.35 6.38
N LEU A 260 -42.61 -18.40 6.67
CA LEU A 260 -43.37 -17.66 5.66
C LEU A 260 -42.44 -16.86 4.75
N CYS A 261 -41.51 -16.09 5.32
CA CYS A 261 -40.56 -15.27 4.56
C CYS A 261 -39.65 -16.15 3.69
N GLU A 262 -39.14 -17.27 4.21
CA GLU A 262 -38.34 -18.20 3.40
C GLU A 262 -39.14 -18.78 2.22
N SER A 263 -40.42 -19.12 2.44
CA SER A 263 -41.29 -19.62 1.37
C SER A 263 -41.60 -18.57 0.30
N LEU A 264 -41.69 -17.30 0.70
CA LEU A 264 -41.94 -16.19 -0.21
C LEU A 264 -40.68 -15.85 -1.01
N ASP A 265 -39.51 -15.84 -0.39
CA ASP A 265 -38.23 -15.63 -1.08
C ASP A 265 -37.94 -16.72 -2.11
N LEU A 266 -38.24 -17.98 -1.79
CA LEU A 266 -38.13 -19.09 -2.75
C LEU A 266 -39.07 -18.91 -3.94
N LYS A 267 -40.30 -18.42 -3.70
CA LYS A 267 -41.26 -18.14 -4.77
C LYS A 267 -40.82 -16.97 -5.66
N ILE A 268 -40.31 -15.89 -5.06
CA ILE A 268 -39.81 -14.71 -5.78
C ILE A 268 -38.57 -15.05 -6.63
N ASN A 269 -37.64 -15.85 -6.09
CA ASN A 269 -36.41 -16.23 -6.79
C ASN A 269 -36.58 -17.39 -7.78
N SER A 270 -37.72 -18.08 -7.78
CA SER A 270 -38.01 -19.10 -8.79
C SER A 270 -38.24 -18.45 -10.17
N LYS A 271 -37.45 -18.84 -11.16
CA LYS A 271 -37.53 -18.30 -12.53
C LYS A 271 -38.89 -18.51 -13.20
N THR A 272 -39.66 -19.48 -12.72
CA THR A 272 -40.96 -19.88 -13.28
C THR A 272 -42.11 -18.97 -12.86
N LEU A 273 -42.08 -18.38 -11.65
CA LEU A 273 -43.18 -17.53 -11.14
C LEU A 273 -43.07 -16.05 -11.57
N ASN A 274 -41.87 -15.57 -11.90
CA ASN A 274 -41.66 -14.19 -12.38
C ASN A 274 -42.41 -13.88 -13.69
N ASN A 275 -42.73 -14.90 -14.50
CA ASN A 275 -43.49 -14.74 -15.74
C ASN A 275 -45.01 -14.69 -15.53
N VAL A 276 -45.52 -15.25 -14.43
CA VAL A 276 -46.96 -15.27 -14.13
C VAL A 276 -47.41 -13.97 -13.48
N ALA A 277 -46.58 -13.40 -12.58
CA ALA A 277 -46.89 -12.15 -11.89
C ALA A 277 -46.97 -10.91 -12.83
N LYS A 278 -46.29 -10.92 -13.98
CA LYS A 278 -46.38 -9.83 -14.97
C LYS A 278 -47.66 -9.82 -15.80
N LYS A 279 -48.45 -10.89 -15.82
CA LYS A 279 -49.69 -10.97 -16.61
C LYS A 279 -50.97 -10.57 -15.84
N GLY A 280 -50.89 -10.31 -14.54
CA GLY A 280 -52.05 -10.02 -13.67
C GLY A 280 -52.36 -8.55 -13.41
N SER A 281 -51.57 -7.59 -13.91
CA SER A 281 -51.64 -6.17 -13.53
C SER A 281 -52.14 -5.22 -14.64
N PHE A 282 -52.96 -5.70 -15.57
CA PHE A 282 -53.75 -4.85 -16.47
C PHE A 282 -55.23 -5.23 -16.36
N GLY A 283 -55.99 -4.48 -15.57
CA GLY A 283 -57.45 -4.60 -15.55
C GLY A 283 -58.09 -4.32 -14.20
N ARG A 284 -58.21 -3.02 -13.87
CA ARG A 284 -59.39 -2.38 -13.24
C ARG A 284 -59.03 -0.97 -12.76
N LYS A 285 -59.34 0.04 -13.57
CA LYS A 285 -59.72 1.37 -13.09
C LYS A 285 -61.05 1.71 -13.77
N ALA A 286 -62.14 1.61 -13.02
CA ALA A 286 -63.45 2.12 -13.40
C ALA A 286 -63.89 3.08 -12.28
N SER A 287 -64.00 4.36 -12.67
CA SER A 287 -65.00 5.37 -12.29
C SER A 287 -65.53 5.46 -10.84
N THR A 288 -65.30 6.61 -10.22
CA THR A 288 -66.33 7.34 -9.43
C THR A 288 -66.07 8.85 -9.49
N GLN A 289 -67.02 9.57 -10.10
CA GLN A 289 -67.29 11.02 -10.01
C GLN A 289 -68.53 11.17 -9.09
N GLU A 290 -68.50 12.03 -8.07
CA GLU A 290 -69.30 13.27 -7.85
C GLU A 290 -69.80 13.19 -6.38
N GLU A 291 -70.06 14.21 -5.55
CA GLU A 291 -70.34 15.65 -5.66
C GLU A 291 -70.35 16.25 -4.23
N GLY A 292 -70.31 17.59 -4.07
CA GLY A 292 -70.71 18.29 -2.83
C GLY A 292 -69.91 19.56 -2.49
N LYS A 293 -70.13 20.68 -3.20
CA LYS A 293 -70.97 21.85 -2.83
C LYS A 293 -70.43 22.80 -1.75
N GLU A 294 -70.01 23.94 -2.26
CA GLU A 294 -69.85 25.29 -1.71
C GLU A 294 -71.10 25.81 -0.96
N VAL A 295 -70.96 26.52 0.18
CA VAL A 295 -71.73 27.72 0.59
C VAL A 295 -70.99 28.46 1.72
N LEU A 296 -70.71 29.75 1.46
CA LEU A 296 -70.37 30.91 2.32
C LEU A 296 -69.06 30.92 3.14
#